data_AF-A0A933CKC7-F1
#
_entry.id   AF-A0A933CKC7-F1
#
_cell.length_a   1.000
_cell.length_b   1.000
_cell.length_c   1.000
_cell.angle_alpha   90.00
_cell.angle_beta   90.00
_cell.angle_gamma   90.00
#
_symmetry.space_group_name_H-M   'P 1'
#
loop_
_entity.id
_entity.type
_entity.pdbx_description
1 polymer ?
#
loop_
_entity_poly.entity_id
_entity_poly.type
_entity_poly.pdbx_seq_one_letter_code
_entity_poly.pdbx_strand_id
1 'polypeptide(L)'
;MYDDRSVKPMSASLMRAGIATRILAGLYETVPTLMTSAVRLKVELPGGSAQAGPPYPFSFAVSPAWCSGLKGARLVGSGKLDVGWINPSVITSMAYLGKGPFRISYPLRALAVFPSWDRLVMAVAGNVGVRSMEDLKGKRPKLRVSVATNDCVDFAIGAFLKAHGLSLESFIEWGGTLEPVVRPSNPRRREGIISGEINAVIDEGMDSWGQLALDNGMVFLPFSGKALARLERYGFRRARLAGGRLLGDIPESTEVVDFSGWPIVTHASLPEELAYHIVAVLDRLHETIPYDSAQTPSMSSLCRSTEEGPLDIPLHPGAERYYREHGLL
;
A
#
# COMPACT_ATOMS: atom_id res chain seq x y z
N MET A 1 -25.76 -15.64 -23.23
CA MET A 1 -26.03 -16.71 -22.24
C MET A 1 -24.72 -17.46 -22.05
N TYR A 2 -23.96 -17.08 -21.03
CA TYR A 2 -22.66 -17.69 -20.71
C TYR A 2 -22.92 -19.11 -20.21
N ASP A 3 -22.38 -20.11 -20.89
CA ASP A 3 -22.56 -21.50 -20.55
C ASP A 3 -21.46 -21.93 -19.58
N ASP A 4 -21.74 -21.78 -18.29
CA ASP A 4 -20.85 -22.06 -17.15
C ASP A 4 -20.69 -23.56 -16.88
N ARG A 5 -20.40 -24.34 -17.93
CA ARG A 5 -20.19 -25.80 -17.84
C ARG A 5 -18.89 -26.18 -17.11
N SER A 6 -18.03 -25.22 -16.76
CA SER A 6 -16.79 -25.44 -15.98
C SER A 6 -17.04 -25.43 -14.47
N VAL A 7 -18.11 -24.77 -13.98
CA VAL A 7 -18.47 -24.74 -12.56
C VAL A 7 -19.52 -25.81 -12.27
N LYS A 8 -19.08 -26.89 -11.60
CA LYS A 8 -20.01 -27.95 -11.15
C LYS A 8 -21.04 -27.40 -10.16
N PRO A 9 -22.28 -27.93 -10.14
CA PRO A 9 -23.27 -27.59 -9.12
C PRO A 9 -22.70 -27.72 -7.70
N MET A 10 -23.10 -26.83 -6.78
CA MET A 10 -22.61 -26.83 -5.41
C MET A 10 -22.90 -28.17 -4.72
N SER A 11 -21.84 -28.96 -4.50
CA SER A 11 -21.92 -30.17 -3.68
C SER A 11 -22.08 -29.81 -2.20
N ALA A 12 -22.54 -30.75 -1.38
CA ALA A 12 -22.61 -30.53 0.07
C ALA A 12 -21.24 -30.19 0.70
N SER A 13 -20.15 -30.73 0.16
CA SER A 13 -18.79 -30.38 0.60
C SER A 13 -18.42 -28.93 0.22
N LEU A 14 -18.78 -28.48 -0.98
CA LEU A 14 -18.55 -27.10 -1.41
C LEU A 14 -19.42 -26.11 -0.60
N MET A 15 -20.67 -26.47 -0.31
CA MET A 15 -21.53 -25.67 0.57
C MET A 15 -20.91 -25.49 1.97
N ARG A 16 -20.40 -26.58 2.58
CA ARG A 16 -19.72 -26.50 3.89
C ARG A 16 -18.45 -25.65 3.84
N ALA A 17 -17.64 -25.78 2.78
CA ALA A 17 -16.47 -24.92 2.59
C ALA A 17 -16.86 -23.44 2.49
N GLY A 18 -17.91 -23.12 1.72
CA GLY A 18 -18.46 -21.77 1.61
C GLY A 18 -19.00 -21.21 2.94
N ILE A 19 -19.66 -22.05 3.75
CA ILE A 19 -20.09 -21.68 5.10
C ILE A 19 -18.88 -21.36 5.97
N ALA A 20 -17.83 -22.19 5.95
CA ALA A 20 -16.62 -21.96 6.72
C ALA A 20 -15.93 -20.63 6.35
N THR A 21 -15.85 -20.29 5.06
CA THR A 21 -15.28 -19.00 4.62
C THR A 21 -16.11 -17.81 5.08
N ARG A 22 -17.44 -17.94 5.14
CA ARG A 22 -18.33 -16.88 5.64
C ARG A 22 -18.22 -16.71 7.16
N ILE A 23 -18.06 -17.79 7.92
CA ILE A 23 -17.79 -17.71 9.36
C ILE A 23 -16.48 -16.98 9.60
N LEU A 24 -15.42 -17.31 8.86
CA LEU A 24 -14.14 -16.61 8.97
C LEU A 24 -14.26 -15.12 8.64
N ALA A 25 -14.97 -14.76 7.57
CA ALA A 25 -15.24 -13.35 7.23
C ALA A 25 -15.99 -12.64 8.38
N GLY A 26 -17.05 -13.26 8.89
CA GLY A 26 -17.83 -12.72 10.01
C GLY A 26 -17.02 -12.52 11.30
N LEU A 27 -16.00 -13.35 11.56
CA LEU A 27 -15.07 -13.13 12.69
C LEU A 27 -14.22 -11.86 12.50
N TYR A 28 -13.76 -11.58 11.29
CA TYR A 28 -13.06 -10.34 10.98
C TYR A 28 -13.98 -9.11 11.06
N GLU A 29 -15.26 -9.27 10.76
CA GLU A 29 -16.25 -8.18 10.86
C GLU A 29 -16.64 -7.88 12.32
N THR A 30 -16.81 -8.92 13.14
CA THR A 30 -17.42 -8.78 14.48
C THR A 30 -16.40 -8.70 15.62
N VAL A 31 -15.26 -9.38 15.49
CA VAL A 31 -14.22 -9.46 16.53
C VAL A 31 -12.81 -9.27 15.95
N PRO A 32 -12.56 -8.22 15.14
CA PRO A 32 -11.28 -8.04 14.44
C PRO A 32 -10.06 -7.98 15.35
N THR A 33 -10.21 -7.54 16.60
CA THR A 33 -9.11 -7.45 17.58
C THR A 33 -8.68 -8.80 18.15
N LEU A 34 -9.56 -9.82 18.13
CA LEU A 34 -9.21 -11.22 18.44
C LEU A 34 -8.56 -11.91 17.24
N MET A 35 -8.83 -11.42 16.03
CA MET A 35 -8.20 -11.89 14.82
C MET A 35 -6.82 -11.22 14.67
N THR A 36 -5.84 -11.95 14.14
CA THR A 36 -4.55 -11.32 13.81
C THR A 36 -4.73 -10.38 12.62
N SER A 37 -3.84 -9.39 12.42
CA SER A 37 -3.84 -8.54 11.22
C SER A 37 -3.39 -9.29 9.94
N ALA A 38 -3.36 -10.62 9.98
CA ALA A 38 -2.92 -11.48 8.89
C ALA A 38 -3.92 -12.60 8.61
N VAL A 39 -4.27 -12.75 7.34
CA VAL A 39 -4.99 -13.92 6.82
C VAL A 39 -4.08 -14.65 5.86
N ARG A 40 -4.00 -15.98 6.00
CA ARG A 40 -3.50 -16.86 4.95
C ARG A 40 -4.52 -17.97 4.74
N LEU A 41 -5.16 -17.96 3.58
CA LEU A 41 -6.05 -19.03 3.12
C LEU A 41 -5.26 -19.96 2.21
N LYS A 42 -5.39 -21.26 2.47
CA LYS A 42 -4.88 -22.31 1.58
C LYS A 42 -6.07 -23.15 1.13
N VAL A 43 -6.21 -23.31 -0.18
CA VAL A 43 -7.25 -24.11 -0.81
C VAL A 43 -6.58 -25.12 -1.71
N GLU A 44 -6.98 -26.38 -1.60
CA GLU A 44 -6.55 -27.44 -2.51
C GLU A 44 -7.50 -27.47 -3.70
N LEU A 45 -7.02 -27.05 -4.87
CA LEU A 45 -7.79 -27.12 -6.11
C LEU A 45 -7.66 -28.53 -6.70
N PRO A 46 -8.77 -29.17 -7.12
CA PRO A 46 -8.69 -30.46 -7.78
C PRO A 46 -7.85 -30.35 -9.05
N GLY A 47 -6.88 -31.25 -9.23
CA GLY A 47 -6.10 -31.33 -10.46
C GLY A 47 -7.02 -31.53 -11.68
N GLY A 48 -6.71 -30.86 -12.79
CA GLY A 48 -7.46 -31.03 -14.03
C GLY A 48 -7.32 -32.46 -14.57
N SER A 49 -8.30 -32.93 -15.34
CA SER A 49 -8.25 -34.27 -15.97
C SER A 49 -7.03 -34.49 -16.89
N ALA A 50 -6.37 -33.42 -17.31
CA ALA A 50 -5.15 -33.44 -18.15
C ALA A 50 -3.84 -33.32 -17.35
N GLN A 51 -3.87 -33.09 -16.03
CA GLN A 51 -2.68 -33.04 -15.19
C GLN A 51 -2.78 -34.07 -14.07
N ALA A 52 -2.13 -35.22 -14.25
CA ALA A 52 -1.88 -36.16 -13.17
C ALA A 52 -0.92 -35.49 -12.16
N GLY A 53 -1.45 -35.00 -11.05
CA GLY A 53 -0.69 -34.37 -9.98
C GLY A 53 -1.54 -34.16 -8.72
N PRO A 54 -0.88 -33.96 -7.55
CA PRO A 54 -1.58 -33.59 -6.32
C PRO A 54 -2.35 -32.28 -6.51
N PRO A 55 -3.41 -32.02 -5.72
CA PRO A 55 -4.19 -30.79 -5.83
C PRO A 55 -3.29 -29.56 -5.79
N TYR A 56 -3.59 -28.56 -6.63
CA TYR A 56 -2.84 -27.30 -6.66
C TYR A 56 -3.12 -26.54 -5.35
N PRO A 57 -2.12 -26.31 -4.48
CA PRO A 57 -2.32 -25.54 -3.27
C PRO A 57 -2.39 -24.06 -3.63
N PHE A 58 -3.60 -23.52 -3.79
CA PHE A 58 -3.82 -22.09 -3.98
C PHE A 58 -3.74 -21.38 -2.63
N SER A 59 -2.85 -20.39 -2.54
CA SER A 59 -2.55 -19.65 -1.33
C SER A 59 -2.79 -18.15 -1.53
N PHE A 60 -3.83 -17.66 -0.87
CA PHE A 60 -4.17 -16.25 -0.79
C PHE A 60 -3.74 -15.70 0.56
N ALA A 61 -2.99 -14.60 0.61
CA ALA A 61 -2.57 -14.00 1.87
C ALA A 61 -2.64 -12.48 1.87
N VAL A 62 -3.06 -11.93 3.02
CA VAL A 62 -3.11 -10.48 3.28
C VAL A 62 -2.54 -10.23 4.67
N SER A 63 -1.59 -9.32 4.79
CA SER A 63 -1.08 -8.84 6.08
C SER A 63 -0.24 -7.58 5.89
N PRO A 64 -0.50 -6.51 6.67
CA PRO A 64 0.37 -5.32 6.71
C PRO A 64 1.81 -5.62 7.18
N ALA A 65 2.02 -6.75 7.88
CA ALA A 65 3.27 -7.02 8.59
C ALA A 65 4.22 -8.02 7.92
N TRP A 66 3.74 -8.97 7.09
CA TRP A 66 4.63 -9.98 6.51
C TRP A 66 4.37 -10.38 5.06
N CYS A 67 3.22 -10.05 4.46
CA CYS A 67 2.94 -10.31 3.05
C CYS A 67 2.42 -9.10 2.26
N SER A 68 2.70 -7.89 2.76
CA SER A 68 2.60 -6.63 2.02
C SER A 68 4.01 -6.06 1.76
N GLY A 69 4.13 -4.87 1.18
CA GLY A 69 5.40 -4.19 0.96
C GLY A 69 6.41 -4.99 0.14
N LEU A 70 7.69 -4.83 0.47
CA LEU A 70 8.79 -5.45 -0.25
C LEU A 70 8.77 -6.96 -0.10
N LYS A 71 8.46 -7.45 1.11
CA LYS A 71 8.40 -8.88 1.41
C LYS A 71 7.25 -9.56 0.65
N GLY A 72 6.06 -8.95 0.65
CA GLY A 72 4.90 -9.43 -0.08
C GLY A 72 5.17 -9.54 -1.58
N ALA A 73 5.72 -8.49 -2.19
CA ALA A 73 6.07 -8.49 -3.60
C ALA A 73 7.06 -9.60 -3.96
N ARG A 74 8.07 -9.87 -3.11
CA ARG A 74 9.01 -11.00 -3.30
C ARG A 74 8.33 -12.36 -3.17
N LEU A 75 7.41 -12.52 -2.20
CA LEU A 75 6.71 -13.79 -1.99
C LEU A 75 5.81 -14.14 -3.18
N VAL A 76 5.05 -13.17 -3.69
CA VAL A 76 4.23 -13.37 -4.90
C VAL A 76 5.11 -13.56 -6.13
N GLY A 77 6.10 -12.69 -6.31
CA GLY A 77 7.01 -12.74 -7.46
C GLY A 77 7.83 -14.03 -7.55
N SER A 78 8.07 -14.71 -6.42
CA SER A 78 8.77 -16.00 -6.37
C SER A 78 7.84 -17.22 -6.32
N GLY A 79 6.53 -17.03 -6.48
CA GLY A 79 5.54 -18.12 -6.46
C GLY A 79 5.32 -18.76 -5.08
N LYS A 80 5.78 -18.13 -3.99
CA LYS A 80 5.56 -18.61 -2.61
C LYS A 80 4.18 -18.19 -2.05
N LEU A 81 3.53 -17.25 -2.73
CA LEU A 81 2.15 -16.82 -2.54
C LEU A 81 1.52 -16.66 -3.93
N ASP A 82 0.29 -17.10 -4.11
CA ASP A 82 -0.40 -16.97 -5.39
C ASP A 82 -0.98 -15.56 -5.55
N VAL A 83 -1.55 -15.00 -4.48
CA VAL A 83 -2.14 -13.67 -4.46
C VAL A 83 -1.72 -12.92 -3.20
N GLY A 84 -1.36 -11.64 -3.36
CA GLY A 84 -1.02 -10.75 -2.26
C GLY A 84 -1.55 -9.35 -2.46
N TRP A 85 -1.95 -8.71 -1.36
CA TRP A 85 -2.25 -7.28 -1.31
C TRP A 85 -0.99 -6.52 -0.91
N ILE A 86 -0.51 -5.67 -1.80
CA ILE A 86 0.74 -4.94 -1.62
C ILE A 86 0.43 -3.47 -1.42
N ASN A 87 0.96 -2.88 -0.37
CA ASN A 87 1.02 -1.44 -0.17
C ASN A 87 2.52 -1.02 -0.19
N PRO A 88 2.89 0.08 -0.85
CA PRO A 88 2.09 0.86 -1.80
C PRO A 88 2.26 0.37 -3.24
N SER A 89 1.52 0.97 -4.18
CA SER A 89 1.60 0.65 -5.61
C SER A 89 2.99 0.82 -6.22
N VAL A 90 3.79 1.76 -5.73
CA VAL A 90 5.16 1.93 -6.24
C VAL A 90 6.03 0.69 -5.98
N ILE A 91 5.75 -0.09 -4.93
CA ILE A 91 6.53 -1.30 -4.64
C ILE A 91 6.28 -2.40 -5.68
N THR A 92 5.05 -2.56 -6.14
CA THR A 92 4.74 -3.54 -7.20
C THR A 92 5.41 -3.14 -8.51
N SER A 93 5.43 -1.85 -8.80
CA SER A 93 6.13 -1.24 -9.95
C SER A 93 7.65 -1.48 -9.89
N MET A 94 8.26 -1.23 -8.72
CA MET A 94 9.67 -1.50 -8.47
C MET A 94 10.01 -2.97 -8.64
N ALA A 95 9.17 -3.88 -8.11
CA ALA A 95 9.36 -5.32 -8.24
C ALA A 95 9.24 -5.80 -9.69
N TYR A 96 8.24 -5.31 -10.42
CA TYR A 96 8.03 -5.65 -11.82
C TYR A 96 9.20 -5.19 -12.70
N LEU A 97 9.71 -3.98 -12.48
CA LEU A 97 10.82 -3.43 -13.25
C LEU A 97 12.22 -3.86 -12.78
N GLY A 98 12.34 -4.52 -11.62
CA GLY A 98 13.63 -4.84 -11.00
C GLY A 98 14.42 -3.59 -10.59
N LYS A 99 13.74 -2.65 -9.91
CA LYS A 99 14.31 -1.39 -9.44
C LYS A 99 14.31 -1.28 -7.92
N GLY A 100 15.11 -0.34 -7.40
CA GLY A 100 15.16 -0.02 -5.98
C GLY A 100 15.59 -1.21 -5.13
N PRO A 101 14.75 -1.71 -4.20
CA PRO A 101 15.09 -2.83 -3.33
C PRO A 101 14.99 -4.20 -4.03
N PHE A 102 14.60 -4.22 -5.30
CA PHE A 102 14.53 -5.43 -6.13
C PHE A 102 15.66 -5.41 -7.16
N ARG A 103 16.57 -6.39 -7.07
CA ARG A 103 17.71 -6.51 -8.00
C ARG A 103 17.38 -7.30 -9.27
N ILE A 104 16.21 -7.93 -9.30
CA ILE A 104 15.69 -8.69 -10.43
C ILE A 104 14.24 -8.27 -10.68
N SER A 105 13.80 -8.34 -11.93
CA SER A 105 12.39 -8.23 -12.27
C SER A 105 11.64 -9.47 -11.78
N TYR A 106 10.47 -9.24 -11.18
CA TYR A 106 9.50 -10.27 -10.88
C TYR A 106 8.35 -10.23 -11.90
N PRO A 107 7.86 -11.39 -12.37
CA PRO A 107 6.76 -11.46 -13.33
C PRO A 107 5.41 -11.25 -12.62
N LEU A 108 5.25 -10.12 -11.94
CA LEU A 108 3.99 -9.75 -11.28
C LEU A 108 2.95 -9.33 -12.32
N ARG A 109 1.68 -9.59 -12.00
CA ARG A 109 0.49 -9.09 -12.69
C ARG A 109 -0.50 -8.54 -11.68
N ALA A 110 -1.15 -7.44 -12.03
CA ALA A 110 -2.23 -6.91 -11.20
C ALA A 110 -3.55 -7.64 -11.49
N LEU A 111 -4.35 -7.81 -10.45
CA LEU A 111 -5.76 -8.21 -10.56
C LEU A 111 -6.66 -6.99 -10.41
N ALA A 112 -6.33 -6.10 -9.46
CA ALA A 112 -6.98 -4.82 -9.22
C ALA A 112 -6.06 -3.93 -8.36
N VAL A 113 -6.44 -2.67 -8.14
CA VAL A 113 -5.83 -1.75 -7.17
C VAL A 113 -6.90 -1.09 -6.32
N PHE A 114 -6.71 -1.14 -5.00
CA PHE A 114 -7.59 -0.45 -4.05
C PHE A 114 -7.07 0.97 -3.81
N PRO A 115 -7.94 2.00 -3.81
CA PRO A 115 -7.49 3.37 -3.57
C PRO A 115 -7.04 3.57 -2.11
N SER A 116 -5.98 4.35 -1.95
CA SER A 116 -5.60 5.02 -0.70
C SER A 116 -4.90 6.34 -1.05
N TRP A 117 -5.18 7.43 -0.35
CA TRP A 117 -4.50 8.71 -0.59
C TRP A 117 -3.34 8.88 0.39
N ASP A 118 -2.25 8.15 0.16
CA ASP A 118 -1.07 8.17 1.04
C ASP A 118 0.06 8.99 0.42
N ARG A 119 0.84 9.66 1.26
CA ARG A 119 1.93 10.55 0.84
C ARG A 119 3.08 10.41 1.81
N LEU A 120 4.27 10.10 1.32
CA LEU A 120 5.45 10.14 2.17
C LEU A 120 5.81 11.60 2.46
N VAL A 121 5.73 12.00 3.72
CA VAL A 121 5.87 13.40 4.16
C VAL A 121 6.86 13.55 5.31
N MET A 122 7.31 14.78 5.50
CA MET A 122 7.98 15.23 6.72
C MET A 122 7.26 16.47 7.26
N ALA A 123 6.75 16.39 8.48
CA ALA A 123 6.21 17.52 9.22
C ALA A 123 7.20 17.99 10.28
N VAL A 124 7.31 19.30 10.50
CA VAL A 124 8.15 19.91 11.55
C VAL A 124 7.35 21.00 12.27
N ALA A 125 7.52 21.13 13.59
CA ALA A 125 6.88 22.19 14.37
C ALA A 125 7.26 23.57 13.82
N GLY A 126 6.28 24.44 13.60
CA GLY A 126 6.50 25.74 12.95
C GLY A 126 7.41 26.68 13.74
N ASN A 127 7.44 26.54 15.07
CA ASN A 127 8.34 27.30 15.96
C ASN A 127 9.84 26.96 15.77
N VAL A 128 10.17 25.86 15.10
CA VAL A 128 11.55 25.53 14.68
C VAL A 128 12.02 26.47 13.55
N GLY A 129 11.07 27.11 12.85
CA GLY A 129 11.37 28.08 11.79
C GLY A 129 11.94 27.47 10.52
N VAL A 130 11.70 26.18 10.27
CA VAL A 130 12.09 25.46 9.04
C VAL A 130 10.88 25.38 8.11
N ARG A 131 11.04 25.73 6.83
CA ARG A 131 9.94 25.71 5.84
C ARG A 131 10.26 24.91 4.59
N SER A 132 11.46 24.35 4.49
CA SER A 132 11.91 23.50 3.39
C SER A 132 12.92 22.47 3.87
N MET A 133 13.13 21.42 3.08
CA MET A 133 14.19 20.44 3.35
C MET A 133 15.59 21.08 3.29
N GLU A 134 15.77 22.13 2.49
CA GLU A 134 17.02 22.91 2.42
C GLU A 134 17.26 23.71 3.70
N ASP A 135 16.24 24.37 4.25
CA ASP A 135 16.32 25.06 5.54
C ASP A 135 16.68 24.08 6.66
N LEU A 136 16.06 22.91 6.66
CA LEU A 136 16.31 21.86 7.65
C LEU A 136 17.81 21.48 7.66
N LYS A 137 18.39 21.26 6.48
CA LYS A 137 19.80 20.91 6.31
C LYS A 137 20.76 22.04 6.68
N GLY A 138 20.37 23.28 6.41
CA GLY A 138 21.17 24.46 6.72
C GLY A 138 21.19 24.77 8.21
N LYS A 139 20.02 24.70 8.86
CA LYS A 139 19.85 25.07 10.27
C LYS A 139 20.21 23.94 11.24
N ARG A 140 20.05 22.68 10.83
CA ARG A 140 20.36 21.49 11.63
C ARG A 140 19.75 21.56 13.04
N PRO A 141 18.44 21.82 13.16
CA PRO A 141 17.82 21.97 14.47
C PRO A 141 17.84 20.66 15.25
N LYS A 142 17.86 20.77 16.58
CA LYS A 142 17.61 19.63 17.47
C LYS A 142 16.15 19.21 17.37
N LEU A 143 15.91 18.02 16.80
CA LEU A 143 14.57 17.47 16.60
C LEU A 143 14.37 16.17 17.38
N ARG A 144 13.17 16.00 17.92
CA ARG A 144 12.66 14.74 18.47
C ARG A 144 11.67 14.20 17.44
N VAL A 145 12.18 13.31 16.60
CA VAL A 145 11.53 12.88 15.36
C VAL A 145 10.77 11.58 15.60
N SER A 146 9.45 11.61 15.48
CA SER A 146 8.68 10.37 15.33
C SER A 146 8.82 9.84 13.91
N VAL A 147 9.28 8.61 13.75
CA VAL A 147 9.57 8.01 12.45
C VAL A 147 8.85 6.68 12.33
N ALA A 148 8.13 6.46 11.24
CA ALA A 148 7.56 5.14 11.01
C ALA A 148 8.65 4.11 10.72
N THR A 149 8.41 2.89 11.19
CA THR A 149 9.31 1.76 10.96
C THR A 149 8.54 0.53 10.51
N ASN A 150 8.63 0.21 9.21
CA ASN A 150 8.06 -0.99 8.60
C ASN A 150 8.65 -1.23 7.19
N ASP A 151 8.89 -2.50 6.84
CA ASP A 151 9.43 -3.03 5.57
C ASP A 151 9.63 -2.02 4.41
N CYS A 152 8.55 -1.62 3.72
CA CYS A 152 8.63 -0.71 2.57
C CYS A 152 8.74 0.78 2.94
N VAL A 153 8.19 1.18 4.09
CA VAL A 153 8.25 2.55 4.62
C VAL A 153 9.69 2.89 5.03
N ASP A 154 10.41 1.94 5.65
CA ASP A 154 11.83 2.09 5.98
C ASP A 154 12.68 2.41 4.74
N PHE A 155 12.45 1.65 3.67
CA PHE A 155 13.11 1.90 2.38
C PHE A 155 12.75 3.27 1.81
N ALA A 156 11.48 3.65 1.86
CA ALA A 156 11.00 4.90 1.29
C ALA A 156 11.54 6.12 2.06
N ILE A 157 11.51 6.09 3.40
CA ILE A 157 12.11 7.11 4.27
C ILE A 157 13.61 7.21 4.00
N GLY A 158 14.32 6.08 3.93
CA GLY A 158 15.75 6.05 3.62
C GLY A 158 16.06 6.64 2.25
N ALA A 159 15.27 6.32 1.22
CA ALA A 159 15.42 6.87 -0.12
C ALA A 159 15.14 8.37 -0.17
N PHE A 160 14.08 8.83 0.51
CA PHE A 160 13.71 10.24 0.67
C PHE A 160 14.83 11.04 1.33
N LEU A 161 15.29 10.63 2.51
CA LEU A 161 16.36 11.32 3.24
C LEU A 161 17.65 11.35 2.41
N LYS A 162 18.03 10.22 1.81
CA LYS A 162 19.20 10.14 0.93
C LYS A 162 19.09 11.04 -0.30
N ALA A 163 17.90 11.17 -0.88
CA ALA A 163 17.66 12.07 -2.01
C ALA A 163 17.92 13.54 -1.63
N HIS A 164 17.67 13.90 -0.38
CA HIS A 164 18.02 15.20 0.21
C HIS A 164 19.46 15.28 0.75
N GLY A 165 20.22 14.18 0.76
CA GLY A 165 21.57 14.14 1.32
C GLY A 165 21.58 14.10 2.85
N LEU A 166 20.57 13.46 3.43
CA LEU A 166 20.42 13.19 4.86
C LEU A 166 20.32 11.68 5.09
N SER A 167 20.42 11.28 6.35
CA SER A 167 20.00 9.97 6.85
C SER A 167 19.30 10.16 8.20
N LEU A 168 18.80 9.07 8.80
CA LEU A 168 18.22 9.14 10.14
C LEU A 168 19.27 9.56 11.18
N GLU A 169 20.51 9.15 10.99
CA GLU A 169 21.66 9.51 11.84
C GLU A 169 21.93 11.02 11.83
N SER A 170 21.62 11.72 10.72
CA SER A 170 21.77 13.18 10.67
C SER A 170 21.01 13.89 11.79
N PHE A 171 19.82 13.40 12.16
CA PHE A 171 19.05 13.99 13.27
C PHE A 171 19.69 13.76 14.64
N ILE A 172 20.37 12.63 14.82
CA ILE A 172 21.13 12.32 16.04
C ILE A 172 22.39 13.20 16.11
N GLU A 173 23.10 13.35 15.00
CA GLU A 173 24.29 14.22 14.90
C GLU A 173 23.96 15.69 15.21
N TRP A 174 22.73 16.13 14.95
CA TRP A 174 22.26 17.48 15.31
C TRP A 174 21.81 17.61 16.77
N GLY A 175 22.05 16.58 17.59
CA GLY A 175 21.68 16.52 18.99
C GLY A 175 20.22 16.14 19.25
N GLY A 176 19.51 15.67 18.23
CA GLY A 176 18.14 15.19 18.29
C GLY A 176 17.98 13.74 18.74
N THR A 177 16.75 13.23 18.69
CA THR A 177 16.40 11.84 19.00
C THR A 177 15.40 11.29 18.00
N LEU A 178 15.43 9.98 17.79
CA LEU A 178 14.49 9.26 16.94
C LEU A 178 13.53 8.44 17.81
N GLU A 179 12.26 8.47 17.47
CA GLU A 179 11.20 7.66 18.09
C GLU A 179 10.52 6.79 17.03
N PRO A 180 10.99 5.55 16.88
CA PRO A 180 10.38 4.62 15.94
C PRO A 180 8.97 4.26 16.40
N VAL A 181 8.02 4.26 15.46
CA VAL A 181 6.66 3.76 15.69
C VAL A 181 6.26 2.79 14.58
N VAL A 182 5.62 1.68 14.97
CA VAL A 182 5.19 0.64 14.02
C VAL A 182 3.85 0.96 13.36
N ARG A 183 3.03 1.81 13.97
CA ARG A 183 1.71 2.19 13.46
C ARG A 183 1.58 3.71 13.45
N PRO A 184 1.04 4.32 12.38
CA PRO A 184 0.87 5.77 12.32
C PRO A 184 0.00 6.35 13.45
N SER A 185 -0.96 5.55 13.93
CA SER A 185 -1.92 5.88 14.99
C SER A 185 -1.40 5.64 16.41
N ASN A 186 -0.10 5.43 16.59
CA ASN A 186 0.48 5.17 17.92
C ASN A 186 0.13 6.30 18.91
N PRO A 187 -0.51 6.00 20.06
CA PRO A 187 -0.91 7.01 21.04
C PRO A 187 0.23 7.91 21.48
N ARG A 188 1.45 7.37 21.61
CA ARG A 188 2.64 8.12 21.99
C ARG A 188 2.98 9.25 21.02
N ARG A 189 2.80 9.02 19.71
CA ARG A 189 2.99 10.04 18.69
C ARG A 189 1.98 11.15 18.88
N ARG A 190 0.69 10.79 18.99
CA ARG A 190 -0.41 11.74 19.21
C ARG A 190 -0.16 12.61 20.45
N GLU A 191 0.16 12.00 21.58
CA GLU A 191 0.45 12.72 22.83
C GLU A 191 1.67 13.64 22.69
N GLY A 192 2.73 13.18 22.04
CA GLY A 192 3.93 13.98 21.82
C GLY A 192 3.72 15.17 20.87
N ILE A 193 2.86 15.04 19.86
CA ILE A 193 2.46 16.15 18.99
C ILE A 193 1.67 17.19 19.81
N ILE A 194 0.69 16.75 20.60
CA ILE A 194 -0.16 17.64 21.43
C ILE A 194 0.68 18.37 22.49
N SER A 195 1.62 17.70 23.12
CA SER A 195 2.49 18.31 24.14
C SER A 195 3.61 19.18 23.55
N GLY A 196 3.86 19.10 22.25
CA GLY A 196 4.99 19.73 21.56
C GLY A 196 6.34 19.04 21.81
N GLU A 197 6.35 17.91 22.52
CA GLU A 197 7.57 17.12 22.78
C GLU A 197 8.11 16.47 21.50
N ILE A 198 7.22 15.97 20.63
CA ILE A 198 7.57 15.52 19.28
C ILE A 198 7.41 16.72 18.35
N ASN A 199 8.54 17.23 17.86
CA ASN A 199 8.58 18.42 17.02
C ASN A 199 8.91 18.11 15.55
N ALA A 200 8.96 16.83 15.18
CA ALA A 200 9.02 16.38 13.79
C ALA A 200 8.38 14.99 13.62
N VAL A 201 7.76 14.75 12.48
CA VAL A 201 7.20 13.44 12.09
C VAL A 201 7.61 13.12 10.66
N ILE A 202 8.08 11.90 10.40
CA ILE A 202 8.33 11.37 9.06
C ILE A 202 7.51 10.09 8.90
N ASP A 203 6.51 10.15 8.01
CA ASP A 203 5.59 9.02 7.78
C ASP A 203 4.85 9.14 6.45
N GLU A 204 4.09 8.11 6.07
CA GLU A 204 3.32 8.01 4.82
C GLU A 204 1.80 8.25 4.96
N GLY A 205 1.26 7.95 6.14
CA GLY A 205 -0.13 7.63 6.40
C GLY A 205 -0.64 8.63 7.42
N MET A 206 -1.30 9.66 6.90
CA MET A 206 -1.51 10.92 7.61
C MET A 206 -2.85 10.97 8.32
N ASP A 207 -3.76 10.04 8.08
CA ASP A 207 -5.13 10.07 8.59
C ASP A 207 -5.22 10.16 10.11
N SER A 208 -4.29 9.52 10.84
CA SER A 208 -4.33 9.48 12.31
C SER A 208 -3.54 10.60 13.00
N TRP A 209 -2.73 11.37 12.27
CA TRP A 209 -1.80 12.33 12.88
C TRP A 209 -1.57 13.62 12.09
N GLY A 210 -1.79 13.64 10.77
CA GLY A 210 -1.50 14.76 9.88
C GLY A 210 -2.34 16.00 10.20
N GLN A 211 -3.66 15.83 10.36
CA GLN A 211 -4.53 16.94 10.78
C GLN A 211 -4.14 17.44 12.18
N LEU A 212 -3.92 16.51 13.12
CA LEU A 212 -3.48 16.84 14.47
C LEU A 212 -2.17 17.63 14.47
N ALA A 213 -1.22 17.29 13.59
CA ALA A 213 0.03 18.00 13.45
C ALA A 213 -0.18 19.45 12.98
N LEU A 214 -1.06 19.67 11.98
CA LEU A 214 -1.44 21.02 11.54
C LEU A 214 -2.11 21.82 12.66
N ASP A 215 -3.08 21.22 13.35
CA ASP A 215 -3.82 21.85 14.44
C ASP A 215 -2.91 22.27 15.61
N ASN A 216 -1.76 21.58 15.76
CA ASN A 216 -0.73 21.89 16.76
C ASN A 216 0.48 22.66 16.17
N GLY A 217 0.29 23.31 15.01
CA GLY A 217 1.24 24.27 14.46
C GLY A 217 2.45 23.66 13.77
N MET A 218 2.39 22.39 13.35
CA MET A 218 3.40 21.81 12.46
C MET A 218 3.15 22.22 11.00
N VAL A 219 4.21 22.19 10.20
CA VAL A 219 4.19 22.44 8.76
C VAL A 219 4.81 21.27 8.02
N PHE A 220 4.26 20.94 6.85
CA PHE A 220 4.85 19.94 5.96
C PHE A 220 5.94 20.57 5.10
N LEU A 221 7.08 19.89 5.01
CA LEU A 221 8.23 20.38 4.25
C LEU A 221 8.13 19.93 2.78
N PRO A 222 8.15 20.85 1.80
CA PRO A 222 8.22 20.49 0.39
C PRO A 222 9.55 19.79 0.07
N PHE A 223 9.48 18.81 -0.82
CA PHE A 223 10.65 18.14 -1.36
C PHE A 223 11.20 18.98 -2.52
N SER A 224 12.52 19.10 -2.62
CA SER A 224 13.12 19.86 -3.70
C SER A 224 13.07 19.08 -5.01
N GLY A 225 12.97 19.80 -6.13
CA GLY A 225 12.90 19.18 -7.46
C GLY A 225 14.06 18.23 -7.76
N LYS A 226 15.25 18.48 -7.19
CA LYS A 226 16.41 17.57 -7.29
C LYS A 226 16.20 16.26 -6.53
N ALA A 227 15.57 16.31 -5.36
CA ALA A 227 15.25 15.11 -4.59
C ALA A 227 14.13 14.31 -5.26
N LEU A 228 13.06 14.99 -5.71
CA LEU A 228 11.98 14.37 -6.48
C LEU A 228 12.53 13.66 -7.73
N ALA A 229 13.37 14.32 -8.52
CA ALA A 229 14.02 13.73 -9.70
C ALA A 229 14.92 12.51 -9.39
N ARG A 230 15.42 12.37 -8.15
CA ARG A 230 16.15 11.18 -7.70
C ARG A 230 15.17 10.06 -7.32
N LEU A 231 14.08 10.39 -6.64
CA LEU A 231 13.06 9.44 -6.21
C LEU A 231 12.29 8.84 -7.40
N GLU A 232 12.03 9.62 -8.43
CA GLU A 232 11.43 9.18 -9.70
C GLU A 232 12.22 8.05 -10.37
N ARG A 233 13.54 7.98 -10.16
CA ARG A 233 14.37 6.88 -10.70
C ARG A 233 14.05 5.53 -10.08
N TYR A 234 13.57 5.53 -8.84
CA TYR A 234 13.04 4.32 -8.21
C TYR A 234 11.63 3.99 -8.69
N GLY A 235 10.88 4.98 -9.22
CA GLY A 235 9.49 4.83 -9.66
C GLY A 235 8.48 5.58 -8.80
N PHE A 236 8.91 6.31 -7.76
CA PHE A 236 8.02 7.21 -7.03
C PHE A 236 7.45 8.27 -7.97
N ARG A 237 6.19 8.64 -7.74
CA ARG A 237 5.52 9.73 -8.46
C ARG A 237 5.55 10.98 -7.58
N ARG A 238 5.65 12.16 -8.20
CA ARG A 238 5.40 13.42 -7.48
C ARG A 238 3.93 13.52 -7.13
N ALA A 239 3.64 14.09 -5.99
CA ALA A 239 2.27 14.40 -5.61
C ALA A 239 2.24 15.71 -4.84
N ARG A 240 1.12 16.43 -4.98
CA ARG A 240 0.84 17.61 -4.17
C ARG A 240 0.14 17.19 -2.89
N LEU A 241 0.42 17.93 -1.82
CA LEU A 241 -0.26 17.75 -0.55
C LEU A 241 -1.48 18.66 -0.40
N ALA A 242 -1.44 19.86 -0.99
CA ALA A 242 -2.56 20.79 -1.02
C ALA A 242 -3.76 20.20 -1.79
N GLY A 243 -4.98 20.55 -1.34
CA GLY A 243 -6.23 20.04 -1.92
C GLY A 243 -6.54 18.57 -1.61
N GLY A 244 -5.72 17.93 -0.77
CA GLY A 244 -5.91 16.56 -0.32
C GLY A 244 -6.86 16.40 0.86
N ARG A 245 -6.59 15.42 1.73
CA ARG A 245 -7.44 15.08 2.89
C ARG A 245 -7.26 16.00 4.10
N LEU A 246 -6.18 16.79 4.14
CA LEU A 246 -5.88 17.64 5.29
C LEU A 246 -6.53 19.02 5.15
N LEU A 247 -7.16 19.48 6.23
CA LEU A 247 -7.75 20.80 6.36
C LEU A 247 -6.71 21.77 6.92
N GLY A 248 -6.34 22.78 6.15
CA GLY A 248 -5.42 23.83 6.60
C GLY A 248 -4.70 24.51 5.44
N ASP A 249 -3.96 25.57 5.75
CA ASP A 249 -3.20 26.37 4.78
C ASP A 249 -1.89 25.68 4.41
N ILE A 250 -1.98 24.55 3.71
CA ILE A 250 -0.82 23.89 3.09
C ILE A 250 -0.53 24.64 1.77
N PRO A 251 0.68 25.20 1.58
CA PRO A 251 1.02 25.88 0.33
C PRO A 251 0.83 24.95 -0.87
N GLU A 252 0.24 25.45 -1.96
CA GLU A 252 0.07 24.73 -3.24
C GLU A 252 1.39 24.18 -3.81
N SER A 253 2.51 24.81 -3.45
CA SER A 253 3.86 24.39 -3.81
C SER A 253 4.40 23.21 -2.98
N THR A 254 3.61 22.66 -2.05
CA THR A 254 4.03 21.55 -1.19
C THR A 254 3.96 20.24 -1.96
N GLU A 255 5.01 19.99 -2.74
CA GLU A 255 5.22 18.74 -3.47
C GLU A 255 6.01 17.73 -2.63
N VAL A 256 5.54 16.49 -2.62
CA VAL A 256 6.11 15.33 -1.94
C VAL A 256 6.09 14.13 -2.90
N VAL A 257 6.31 12.92 -2.40
CA VAL A 257 6.09 11.71 -3.22
C VAL A 257 4.82 10.97 -2.83
N ASP A 258 4.17 10.45 -3.86
CA ASP A 258 3.03 9.56 -3.73
C ASP A 258 3.41 8.25 -3.03
N PHE A 259 2.50 7.77 -2.19
CA PHE A 259 2.58 6.46 -1.54
C PHE A 259 1.25 5.70 -1.69
N SER A 260 0.45 6.04 -2.69
CA SER A 260 -0.95 5.62 -2.82
C SER A 260 -1.12 4.20 -3.34
N GLY A 261 -2.29 3.66 -3.04
CA GLY A 261 -2.89 2.51 -3.69
C GLY A 261 -2.34 1.17 -3.18
N TRP A 262 -3.25 0.21 -3.08
CA TRP A 262 -2.97 -1.14 -2.58
C TRP A 262 -3.28 -2.18 -3.65
N PRO A 263 -2.35 -2.46 -4.59
CA PRO A 263 -2.59 -3.44 -5.63
C PRO A 263 -2.77 -4.86 -5.09
N ILE A 264 -3.77 -5.55 -5.62
CA ILE A 264 -3.88 -7.00 -5.56
C ILE A 264 -3.05 -7.54 -6.70
N VAL A 265 -2.00 -8.28 -6.37
CA VAL A 265 -1.08 -8.83 -7.37
C VAL A 265 -1.00 -10.34 -7.28
N THR A 266 -0.65 -10.93 -8.42
CA THR A 266 -0.38 -12.35 -8.58
C THR A 266 0.88 -12.56 -9.43
N HIS A 267 1.36 -13.80 -9.47
CA HIS A 267 2.39 -14.22 -10.41
C HIS A 267 1.77 -14.40 -11.82
N ALA A 268 2.52 -14.10 -12.87
CA ALA A 268 2.04 -14.21 -14.26
C ALA A 268 1.65 -15.63 -14.69
N SER A 269 2.04 -16.65 -13.93
CA SER A 269 1.67 -18.05 -14.18
C SER A 269 0.37 -18.48 -13.50
N LEU A 270 -0.33 -17.57 -12.81
CA LEU A 270 -1.66 -17.88 -12.27
C LEU A 270 -2.57 -18.30 -13.44
N PRO A 271 -3.35 -19.38 -13.32
CA PRO A 271 -4.27 -19.78 -14.38
C PRO A 271 -5.23 -18.65 -14.76
N GLU A 272 -5.40 -18.38 -16.05
CA GLU A 272 -6.22 -17.27 -16.55
C GLU A 272 -7.67 -17.36 -16.06
N GLU A 273 -8.26 -18.55 -16.08
CA GLU A 273 -9.63 -18.77 -15.57
C GLU A 273 -9.75 -18.42 -14.09
N LEU A 274 -8.72 -18.71 -13.29
CA LEU A 274 -8.74 -18.36 -11.88
C LEU A 274 -8.65 -16.84 -11.68
N ALA A 275 -7.78 -16.16 -12.43
CA ALA A 275 -7.69 -14.69 -12.39
C ALA A 275 -9.01 -14.02 -12.83
N TYR A 276 -9.64 -14.54 -13.91
CA TYR A 276 -10.93 -14.08 -14.41
C TYR A 276 -12.01 -14.19 -13.32
N HIS A 277 -12.14 -15.35 -12.67
CA HIS A 277 -13.13 -15.54 -11.63
C HIS A 277 -12.84 -14.75 -10.34
N ILE A 278 -11.57 -14.52 -9.99
CA ILE A 278 -11.21 -13.65 -8.85
C ILE A 278 -11.75 -12.25 -9.07
N VAL A 279 -11.50 -11.64 -10.24
CA VAL A 279 -11.97 -10.28 -10.50
C VAL A 279 -13.48 -10.22 -10.72
N ALA A 280 -14.09 -11.29 -11.23
CA ALA A 280 -15.55 -11.40 -11.29
C ALA A 280 -16.21 -11.46 -9.91
N VAL A 281 -15.57 -12.11 -8.94
CA VAL A 281 -16.01 -12.08 -7.54
C VAL A 281 -15.82 -10.68 -6.97
N LEU A 282 -14.68 -10.04 -7.24
CA LEU A 282 -14.41 -8.68 -6.78
C LEU A 282 -15.47 -7.69 -7.29
N ASP A 283 -15.79 -7.73 -8.59
CA ASP A 283 -16.81 -6.85 -9.19
C ASP A 283 -18.18 -7.01 -8.51
N ARG A 284 -18.61 -8.25 -8.23
CA ARG A 284 -19.87 -8.48 -7.50
C ARG A 284 -19.86 -7.97 -6.06
N LEU A 285 -18.69 -7.89 -5.43
CA LEU A 285 -18.56 -7.50 -4.03
C LEU A 285 -18.19 -6.03 -3.87
N HIS A 286 -17.74 -5.34 -4.93
CA HIS A 286 -17.01 -4.09 -4.81
C HIS A 286 -17.80 -3.00 -4.07
N GLU A 287 -19.12 -2.96 -4.21
CA GLU A 287 -19.98 -1.98 -3.52
C GLU A 287 -20.09 -2.18 -2.00
N THR A 288 -19.76 -3.39 -1.53
CA THR A 288 -19.87 -3.78 -0.11
C THR A 288 -18.53 -3.75 0.63
N ILE A 289 -17.42 -3.53 -0.07
CA ILE A 289 -16.09 -3.53 0.52
C ILE A 289 -15.83 -2.17 1.19
N PRO A 290 -15.25 -2.12 2.40
CA PRO A 290 -14.76 -0.87 2.96
C PRO A 290 -13.50 -0.42 2.21
N TYR A 291 -13.49 0.83 1.76
CA TYR A 291 -12.35 1.45 1.09
C TYR A 291 -11.75 2.55 1.94
N ASP A 292 -10.45 2.76 1.75
CA ASP A 292 -9.77 3.96 2.19
C ASP A 292 -9.96 5.08 1.15
N SER A 293 -11.21 5.48 0.93
CA SER A 293 -11.60 6.57 0.03
C SER A 293 -12.92 7.17 0.52
N ALA A 294 -13.18 8.43 0.14
CA ALA A 294 -14.39 9.14 0.54
C ALA A 294 -15.67 8.57 -0.10
N GLN A 295 -15.53 7.90 -1.24
CA GLN A 295 -16.63 7.29 -1.97
C GLN A 295 -16.28 5.85 -2.32
N THR A 296 -17.31 5.03 -2.49
CA THR A 296 -17.14 3.69 -3.06
C THR A 296 -16.58 3.83 -4.49
N PRO A 297 -15.38 3.31 -4.77
CA PRO A 297 -14.78 3.38 -6.09
C PRO A 297 -15.59 2.53 -7.08
N SER A 298 -15.70 2.99 -8.32
CA SER A 298 -16.26 2.17 -9.39
C SER A 298 -15.30 1.02 -9.73
N MET A 299 -15.84 -0.10 -10.20
CA MET A 299 -14.99 -1.22 -10.62
C MET A 299 -13.97 -0.82 -11.71
N SER A 300 -14.34 0.10 -12.62
CA SER A 300 -13.42 0.64 -13.63
C SER A 300 -12.23 1.40 -13.02
N SER A 301 -12.40 2.05 -11.87
CA SER A 301 -11.29 2.72 -11.18
C SER A 301 -10.33 1.72 -10.51
N LEU A 302 -10.82 0.54 -10.13
CA LEU A 302 -10.00 -0.51 -9.52
C LEU A 302 -9.15 -1.29 -10.53
N CYS A 303 -9.44 -1.19 -11.83
CA CYS A 303 -8.67 -1.85 -12.89
C CYS A 303 -7.84 -0.89 -13.76
N ARG A 304 -7.79 0.40 -13.43
CA ARG A 304 -7.04 1.43 -14.14
C ARG A 304 -6.14 2.21 -13.18
N SER A 305 -5.10 2.85 -13.71
CA SER A 305 -4.30 3.76 -12.89
C SER A 305 -5.09 5.03 -12.59
N THR A 306 -5.23 5.35 -11.31
CA THR A 306 -5.75 6.63 -10.81
C THR A 306 -4.71 7.32 -9.91
N GLU A 307 -5.06 8.47 -9.31
CA GLU A 307 -4.20 9.12 -8.32
C GLU A 307 -4.16 8.35 -7.00
N GLU A 308 -5.33 7.95 -6.46
CA GLU A 308 -5.42 7.17 -5.21
C GLU A 308 -5.10 5.68 -5.43
N GLY A 309 -5.18 5.18 -6.66
CA GLY A 309 -4.82 3.82 -7.04
C GLY A 309 -3.88 3.76 -8.24
N PRO A 310 -2.61 4.14 -8.10
CA PRO A 310 -1.63 3.94 -9.16
C PRO A 310 -1.55 2.47 -9.61
N LEU A 311 -1.62 2.23 -10.91
CA LEU A 311 -1.53 0.87 -11.47
C LEU A 311 -0.57 0.85 -12.66
N ASP A 312 0.71 0.68 -12.36
CA ASP A 312 1.81 0.78 -13.33
C ASP A 312 2.32 -0.58 -13.84
N ILE A 313 1.70 -1.68 -13.42
CA ILE A 313 2.04 -3.03 -13.89
C ILE A 313 0.87 -3.57 -14.73
N PRO A 314 1.14 -4.44 -15.72
CA PRO A 314 0.08 -5.00 -16.55
C PRO A 314 -0.89 -5.85 -15.71
N LEU A 315 -2.16 -5.77 -16.08
CA LEU A 315 -3.18 -6.68 -15.57
C LEU A 315 -2.89 -8.12 -15.98
N HIS A 316 -3.34 -9.07 -15.18
CA HIS A 316 -3.33 -10.48 -15.53
C HIS A 316 -4.24 -10.71 -16.75
N PRO A 317 -3.86 -11.53 -17.76
CA PRO A 317 -4.67 -11.74 -18.96
C PRO A 317 -6.12 -12.14 -18.68
N GLY A 318 -6.35 -13.07 -17.75
CA GLY A 318 -7.69 -13.45 -17.31
C GLY A 318 -8.49 -12.32 -16.66
N ALA A 319 -7.84 -11.44 -15.89
CA ALA A 319 -8.49 -10.27 -15.30
C ALA A 319 -8.83 -9.22 -16.37
N GLU A 320 -7.88 -8.93 -17.26
CA GLU A 320 -8.05 -8.03 -18.39
C GLU A 320 -9.19 -8.49 -19.32
N ARG A 321 -9.28 -9.80 -19.59
CA ARG A 321 -10.38 -10.41 -20.34
C ARG A 321 -11.74 -10.10 -19.70
N TYR A 322 -11.88 -10.37 -18.40
CA TYR A 322 -13.12 -10.08 -17.67
C TYR A 322 -13.52 -8.60 -17.80
N TYR A 323 -12.59 -7.69 -17.53
CA TYR A 323 -12.88 -6.26 -17.54
C TYR A 323 -13.26 -5.74 -18.93
N ARG A 324 -12.66 -6.24 -20.01
CA ARG A 324 -13.06 -5.88 -21.38
C ARG A 324 -14.46 -6.39 -21.74
N GLU A 325 -14.77 -7.63 -21.41
CA GLU A 325 -16.08 -8.24 -21.69
C GLU A 325 -17.23 -7.49 -20.99
N HIS A 326 -16.94 -6.84 -19.86
CA HIS A 326 -17.91 -6.10 -19.06
C HIS A 326 -17.82 -4.57 -19.27
N GLY A 327 -17.02 -4.10 -20.23
CA GLY A 327 -16.92 -2.66 -20.56
C GLY A 327 -16.24 -1.80 -19.48
N LEU A 328 -15.44 -2.41 -18.61
CA LEU A 328 -14.70 -1.74 -17.53
C LEU A 328 -13.34 -1.22 -18.02
N LEU A 329 -12.76 -1.87 -19.03
CA LEU A 329 -11.55 -1.47 -19.76
C LEU A 329 -11.85 -1.01 -21.19
#